data_AF-A0A2N8C244-F1
#
_entry.id   AF-A0A2N8C244-F1
#
_cell.length_a   1.000
_cell.length_b   1.000
_cell.length_c   1.000
_cell.angle_alpha   90.00
_cell.angle_beta   90.00
_cell.angle_gamma   90.00
#
_symmetry.space_group_name_H-M   'P 1'
#
loop_
_entity.id
_entity.type
_entity.pdbx_description
1 polymer ?
#
loop_
_entity_poly.entity_id
_entity_poly.type
_entity_poly.pdbx_seq_one_letter_code
_entity_poly.pdbx_strand_id
1 'polypeptide(L)' 'MLTNQQARLSLKELIHKYLKGKDPEHDRLIEIVENPSRQVPIRGVLEHIRKFNNVQFTQPELDLIDELLYAYG' A
#
# COMPACT_ATOMS: atom_id res chain seq x y z
N MET A 1 9.56 1.23 14.36
CA MET A 1 8.20 1.81 14.35
C MET A 1 8.11 2.81 13.22
N LEU A 2 7.46 2.42 12.13
CA LEU A 2 7.12 3.30 11.02
C LEU A 2 6.27 4.49 11.47
N THR A 3 6.74 5.69 11.12
CA THR A 3 5.92 6.91 11.25
C THR A 3 4.78 6.92 10.23
N ASN A 4 3.74 7.72 10.49
CA ASN A 4 2.61 7.89 9.59
C ASN A 4 3.04 8.24 8.17
N GLN A 5 4.05 9.11 8.04
CA GLN A 5 4.58 9.54 6.74
C GLN A 5 5.30 8.39 6.03
N GLN A 6 6.14 7.64 6.74
CA GLN A 6 6.84 6.51 6.14
C GLN A 6 5.86 5.41 5.73
N ALA A 7 4.84 5.13 6.54
CA ALA A 7 3.84 4.11 6.20
C ALA A 7 3.09 4.45 4.91
N ARG A 8 2.69 5.71 4.74
CA ARG A 8 2.04 6.20 3.51
C ARG A 8 2.97 6.14 2.30
N LEU A 9 4.22 6.54 2.47
CA LEU A 9 5.23 6.49 1.42
C LEU A 9 5.46 5.06 0.94
N SER A 10 5.68 4.12 1.88
CA SER A 10 5.82 2.70 1.60
C SER A 10 4.61 2.11 0.86
N LEU A 11 3.38 2.47 1.29
CA LEU A 11 2.17 2.02 0.61
C LEU A 11 2.07 2.57 -0.81
N LYS A 12 2.42 3.85 -1.01
CA LYS A 12 2.44 4.49 -2.33
C LYS A 12 3.43 3.81 -3.27
N GLU A 13 4.60 3.41 -2.79
CA GLU A 13 5.58 2.66 -3.59
C GLU A 13 5.04 1.29 -4.00
N LEU A 14 4.36 0.56 -3.09
CA LEU A 14 3.71 -0.71 -3.42
C LEU A 14 2.60 -0.53 -4.48
N ILE A 15 1.78 0.52 -4.37
CA ILE A 15 0.76 0.84 -5.36
C ILE A 15 1.40 1.12 -6.72
N HIS A 16 2.42 1.98 -6.77
CA HIS A 16 3.11 2.25 -8.04
C HIS A 16 3.75 1.00 -8.63
N LYS A 17 4.36 0.15 -7.81
CA LYS A 17 5.04 -1.05 -8.29
C LYS A 17 4.07 -2.07 -8.90
N TYR A 18 2.89 -2.24 -8.30
CA TYR A 18 1.99 -3.33 -8.67
C TYR A 18 0.77 -2.91 -9.48
N LEU A 19 0.33 -1.65 -9.38
CA LEU A 19 -0.89 -1.16 -10.02
C LEU A 19 -0.62 -0.20 -11.17
N LYS A 20 0.53 0.47 -11.23
CA LYS A 20 0.86 1.39 -12.34
C LYS A 20 0.83 0.67 -13.67
N GLY A 21 0.01 1.16 -14.60
CA GLY A 21 -0.19 0.57 -15.93
C GLY A 21 -1.08 -0.68 -15.96
N LYS A 22 -1.61 -1.13 -14.82
CA LYS A 22 -2.58 -2.25 -14.72
C LYS A 22 -3.95 -1.78 -14.25
N ASP A 23 -3.97 -0.98 -13.20
CA ASP A 23 -5.19 -0.40 -12.65
C ASP A 23 -5.32 1.06 -13.11
N PRO A 24 -6.37 1.40 -13.88
CA PRO A 24 -6.63 2.77 -14.27
C PRO A 24 -7.00 3.67 -13.09
N GLU A 25 -7.36 3.10 -11.93
CA GLU A 25 -7.73 3.86 -10.73
C GLU A 25 -6.58 3.98 -9.70
N HIS A 26 -5.36 3.58 -10.06
CA HIS A 26 -4.25 3.56 -9.10
C HIS A 26 -3.90 4.95 -8.55
N ASP A 27 -4.08 6.01 -9.34
CA ASP A 27 -3.92 7.40 -8.89
C ASP A 27 -4.92 7.76 -7.78
N ARG A 28 -6.18 7.33 -7.88
CA ARG A 28 -7.19 7.55 -6.81
C ARG A 28 -6.80 6.83 -5.54
N LEU A 29 -6.25 5.62 -5.67
CA LEU A 29 -5.78 4.85 -4.52
C LEU A 29 -4.63 5.58 -3.80
N ILE A 30 -3.73 6.19 -4.57
CA ILE A 30 -2.65 7.04 -4.04
C ILE A 30 -3.22 8.26 -3.32
N GLU A 31 -4.19 8.97 -3.90
CA GLU A 31 -4.83 10.13 -3.25
C GLU A 31 -5.44 9.76 -1.88
N ILE A 32 -6.06 8.58 -1.79
CA ILE A 32 -6.62 8.08 -0.53
C ILE A 32 -5.51 7.81 0.50
N VAL A 33 -4.39 7.24 0.07
CA VAL A 33 -3.23 6.96 0.93
C VAL A 33 -2.53 8.24 1.37
N GLU A 34 -2.45 9.25 0.52
CA GLU A 34 -1.81 10.53 0.84
C GLU A 34 -2.69 11.44 1.71
N ASN A 35 -3.99 11.15 1.82
CA ASN A 35 -4.91 11.95 2.61
C ASN A 35 -4.59 11.88 4.13
N PRO A 36 -4.07 12.96 4.74
CA PRO A 36 -3.61 12.95 6.13
C PRO A 36 -4.77 12.86 7.13
N SER A 37 -5.99 13.22 6.72
CA SER A 37 -7.20 13.16 7.55
C SER A 37 -7.80 11.75 7.62
N ARG A 38 -7.28 10.80 6.85
CA ARG A 38 -7.71 9.40 6.87
C ARG A 38 -6.69 8.53 7.58
N GLN A 39 -7.14 7.46 8.23
CA GLN A 39 -6.23 6.39 8.66
C GLN A 39 -5.55 5.77 7.44
N VAL A 40 -4.30 5.32 7.59
CA VAL A 40 -3.54 4.69 6.52
C VAL A 40 -4.25 3.39 6.10
N PRO A 41 -4.76 3.28 4.86
CA PRO A 41 -5.65 2.19 4.45
C PRO A 41 -4.87 0.93 4.04
N ILE A 42 -4.06 0.37 4.94
CA ILE A 42 -3.12 -0.74 4.65
C ILE A 42 -3.85 -1.94 4.00
N ARG A 43 -4.85 -2.50 4.68
CA ARG A 43 -5.58 -3.69 4.22
C ARG A 43 -6.27 -3.46 2.87
N GLY A 44 -6.97 -2.33 2.73
CA GLY A 44 -7.70 -2.01 1.51
C GLY A 44 -6.79 -1.92 0.29
N VAL A 45 -5.59 -1.34 0.45
CA VAL A 45 -4.60 -1.27 -0.62
C VAL A 45 -4.04 -2.65 -0.98
N LEU A 46 -3.69 -3.48 0.01
CA LEU A 46 -3.17 -4.82 -0.24
C LEU A 46 -4.19 -5.74 -0.92
N GLU A 47 -5.45 -5.66 -0.51
CA GLU A 47 -6.54 -6.38 -1.17
C GLU A 47 -6.73 -5.90 -2.61
N HIS A 48 -6.63 -4.59 -2.85
CA HIS A 48 -6.72 -4.03 -4.19
C HIS A 48 -5.57 -4.54 -5.08
N ILE A 49 -4.33 -4.51 -4.57
CA ILE A 49 -3.15 -5.04 -5.27
C ILE A 49 -3.34 -6.52 -5.65
N ARG A 50 -3.87 -7.34 -4.73
CA ARG A 50 -4.14 -8.76 -4.97
C ARG A 50 -5.20 -9.01 -6.04
N LYS A 51 -6.16 -8.10 -6.25
CA LYS A 51 -7.19 -8.24 -7.30
C LYS A 51 -6.63 -8.11 -8.71
N PHE A 52 -5.70 -7.19 -8.91
CA PHE A 52 -5.15 -6.89 -10.24
C PHE A 52 -3.98 -7.78 -10.62
N ASN A 53 -3.40 -8.47 -9.65
CA ASN A 53 -2.17 -9.17 -9.86
C ASN A 53 -2.09 -10.33 -8.86
N ASN A 54 -1.76 -11.53 -9.34
CA ASN A 54 -1.50 -12.71 -8.49
C ASN A 54 -0.10 -12.53 -7.85
N VAL A 55 0.07 -11.43 -7.13
CA VAL A 55 1.38 -10.93 -6.70
C VAL A 55 1.96 -11.86 -5.66
N GLN A 56 3.13 -12.39 -5.98
CA GLN A 56 4.05 -12.86 -4.96
C GLN A 56 4.89 -11.65 -4.55
N PHE A 57 4.57 -11.09 -3.39
CA PHE A 57 5.42 -10.10 -2.76
C PHE A 57 6.78 -10.73 -2.47
N THR A 58 7.84 -9.96 -2.65
CA THR A 58 9.18 -10.40 -2.24
C THR A 58 9.28 -10.43 -0.72
N GLN A 59 10.23 -11.19 -0.18
CA GLN A 59 10.47 -11.26 1.27
C GLN A 59 10.59 -9.86 1.94
N PRO A 60 11.41 -8.91 1.45
CA PRO A 60 11.48 -7.58 2.06
C PRO A 60 10.16 -6.80 2.00
N GLU A 61 9.31 -7.04 0.99
CA GLU A 61 7.98 -6.44 0.93
C GLU A 61 7.03 -7.08 1.93
N LEU A 62 7.13 -8.39 2.16
CA LEU A 62 6.36 -9.07 3.19
C LEU A 62 6.74 -8.59 4.59
N ASP A 63 8.03 -8.44 4.89
CA ASP A 63 8.51 -7.87 6.16
C ASP A 63 7.98 -6.43 6.36
N LEU A 64 7.99 -5.61 5.29
CA LEU A 64 7.40 -4.27 5.32
C LEU A 64 5.89 -4.30 5.53
N ILE A 65 5.18 -5.18 4.85
CA ILE A 65 3.72 -5.36 4.99
C ILE A 65 3.37 -5.78 6.42
N ASP A 66 4.15 -6.68 7.01
CA ASP A 66 3.97 -7.11 8.39
C ASP A 66 4.15 -5.94 9.36
N GLU A 67 5.20 -5.12 9.21
CA GLU A 67 5.39 -3.94 10.04
C GLU A 67 4.26 -2.90 9.87
N LEU A 68 3.77 -2.71 8.64
CA LEU A 68 2.64 -1.83 8.34
C LEU A 68 1.33 -2.32 8.99
N LEU A 69 1.07 -3.64 8.92
CA LEU A 69 -0.11 -4.24 9.55
C LEU A 69 0.01 -4.22 11.08
N TYR A 70 1.19 -4.43 11.63
CA TYR A 70 1.42 -4.34 13.08
C TYR A 70 1.20 -2.91 13.60
N ALA A 71 1.64 -1.89 12.85
CA ALA A 71 1.55 -0.50 13.29
C ALA A 71 0.19 0.17 13.02
N TYR A 72 -0.55 -0.27 11.99
CA TYR A 72 -1.75 0.43 11.50
C TYR A 72 -2.97 -0.48 11.22
N GLY A 73 -2.85 -1.80 11.44
CA GLY A 73 -3.81 -2.82 11.01
C GLY A 73 -4.78 -3.34 12.05
#